data_AF-A0A9E3B1Q0-F1
#
_entry.id   AF-A0A9E3B1Q0-F1
#
_cell.length_a   1.000
_cell.length_b   1.000
_cell.length_c   1.000
_cell.angle_alpha   90.00
_cell.angle_beta   90.00
_cell.angle_gamma   90.00
#
_symmetry.space_group_name_H-M   'P 1'
#
loop_
_entity.id
_entity.type
_entity.pdbx_description
1 polymer ?
#
loop_
_entity_poly.entity_id
_entity_poly.type
_entity_poly.pdbx_seq_one_letter_code
_entity_poly.pdbx_strand_id
1 'polypeptide(L)'
;MSWPARAPSGRFAYVDGRYVPHGHAGVHVEDRGLQLGDAIYEVFAVRAGRLRDEEEHLDRMERSLRELAIAMPMGRAALKLVMRELLRRNGVKEGLLYLQVTRGATKRDHPIPDRQTRPTLILTARPYGFEGAERRAAAGVAVVTRPDLRWGRCDIKTTQLLANLLAKTDARRGGAYEAWLVDREGFVTEGSSTTAWIVDKDGRIVTRTLSNAILPGV
;
A
#
# COMPACT_ATOMS: atom_id res chain seq x y z
N MET A 1 -19.90 -3.35 20.40
CA MET A 1 -19.64 -2.04 19.77
C MET A 1 -19.55 -2.26 18.27
N SER A 2 -20.54 -1.79 17.50
CA SER A 2 -20.47 -1.80 16.04
C SER A 2 -19.86 -0.48 15.56
N TRP A 3 -18.90 -0.57 14.64
CA TRP A 3 -18.43 0.59 13.90
C TRP A 3 -19.59 1.14 13.04
N PRO A 4 -19.65 2.44 12.74
CA PRO A 4 -20.73 3.01 11.93
C PRO A 4 -20.91 2.23 10.62
N ALA A 5 -22.17 1.96 10.25
CA ALA A 5 -22.54 1.09 9.12
C ALA A 5 -21.95 1.53 7.77
N ARG A 6 -21.57 2.81 7.66
CA ARG A 6 -20.85 3.37 6.52
C ARG A 6 -19.40 3.61 6.94
N ALA A 7 -18.54 2.64 6.63
CA ALA A 7 -17.11 2.81 6.83
C ALA A 7 -16.56 3.85 5.85
N PRO A 8 -15.45 4.54 6.19
CA PRO A 8 -14.79 5.51 5.31
C PRO A 8 -14.37 4.96 3.94
N SER A 9 -14.29 3.64 3.82
CA SER A 9 -13.67 2.90 2.71
C SER A 9 -14.62 2.02 1.90
N GLY A 10 -15.95 2.15 2.07
CA GLY A 10 -16.95 1.44 1.26
C GLY A 10 -18.03 0.72 2.06
N ARG A 11 -18.96 0.07 1.36
CA ARG A 11 -20.07 -0.73 1.94
C ARG A 11 -19.62 -2.15 2.31
N PHE A 12 -18.76 -2.75 1.49
CA PHE A 12 -18.25 -4.11 1.66
C PHE A 12 -16.72 -4.12 1.69
N ALA A 13 -16.16 -5.02 2.48
CA ALA A 13 -14.77 -5.45 2.41
C ALA A 13 -14.71 -6.93 2.00
N TYR A 14 -13.56 -7.39 1.53
CA TYR A 14 -13.29 -8.81 1.39
C TYR A 14 -12.27 -9.23 2.45
N VAL A 15 -12.59 -10.24 3.24
CA VAL A 15 -11.65 -10.83 4.22
C VAL A 15 -11.75 -12.36 4.13
N ASP A 16 -10.62 -13.03 3.88
CA ASP A 16 -10.44 -14.48 3.98
C ASP A 16 -11.47 -15.38 3.25
N GLY A 17 -11.92 -14.97 2.08
CA GLY A 17 -12.90 -15.74 1.30
C GLY A 17 -14.28 -15.12 1.23
N ARG A 18 -14.55 -14.05 1.99
CA ARG A 18 -15.91 -13.55 2.22
C ARG A 18 -16.01 -12.05 1.96
N TYR A 19 -17.02 -11.67 1.18
CA TYR A 19 -17.48 -10.29 1.13
C TYR A 19 -18.37 -10.03 2.33
N VAL A 20 -17.95 -9.12 3.20
CA VAL A 20 -18.67 -8.78 4.44
C VAL A 20 -19.02 -7.30 4.45
N PRO A 21 -20.14 -6.90 5.09
CA PRO A 21 -20.38 -5.49 5.39
C PRO A 21 -19.15 -4.90 6.09
N HIS A 22 -18.72 -3.71 5.69
CA HIS A 22 -17.42 -3.19 6.11
C HIS A 22 -17.31 -3.06 7.64
N GLY A 23 -18.38 -2.69 8.35
CA GLY A 23 -18.39 -2.59 9.81
C GLY A 23 -18.22 -3.94 10.54
N HIS A 24 -18.35 -5.06 9.83
CA HIS A 24 -18.16 -6.42 10.34
C HIS A 24 -16.86 -7.06 9.84
N ALA A 25 -16.05 -6.35 9.06
CA ALA A 25 -14.76 -6.84 8.62
C ALA A 25 -13.79 -6.91 9.80
N GLY A 26 -13.12 -8.06 9.96
CA GLY A 26 -12.17 -8.28 11.04
C GLY A 26 -11.22 -9.42 10.70
N VAL A 27 -10.03 -9.35 11.30
CA VAL A 27 -9.00 -10.40 11.24
C VAL A 27 -8.81 -10.99 12.64
N HIS A 28 -8.16 -12.15 12.72
CA HIS A 28 -7.82 -12.73 14.01
C HIS A 28 -6.87 -11.80 14.77
N VAL A 29 -7.01 -11.71 16.10
CA VAL A 29 -6.12 -10.86 16.94
C VAL A 29 -4.66 -11.33 16.93
N GLU A 30 -4.45 -12.61 16.64
CA GLU A 30 -3.12 -13.20 16.43
C GLU A 30 -2.66 -13.19 14.96
N ASP A 31 -3.32 -12.42 14.10
CA ASP A 31 -2.79 -12.17 12.77
C ASP A 31 -1.41 -11.50 12.86
N ARG A 32 -0.39 -12.10 12.26
CA ARG A 32 0.99 -11.61 12.33
C ARG A 32 1.18 -10.27 11.63
N GLY A 33 0.35 -9.94 10.65
CA GLY A 33 0.32 -8.62 10.03
C GLY A 33 -0.09 -7.54 11.04
N LEU A 34 -1.05 -7.85 11.92
CA LEU A 34 -1.46 -6.97 13.02
C LEU A 34 -0.38 -6.88 14.11
N GLN A 35 0.20 -8.02 14.51
CA GLN A 35 1.10 -8.07 15.67
C GLN A 35 2.55 -7.66 15.38
N LEU A 36 3.02 -7.87 14.14
CA LEU A 36 4.44 -7.74 13.76
C LEU A 36 4.66 -6.96 12.46
N GLY A 37 3.61 -6.56 11.75
CA GLY A 37 3.74 -5.99 10.41
C GLY A 37 4.20 -6.98 9.35
N ASP A 38 4.04 -8.28 9.61
CA ASP A 38 4.40 -9.41 8.73
C ASP A 38 3.40 -9.55 7.58
N ALA A 39 3.40 -8.53 6.72
CA ALA A 39 2.42 -8.34 5.65
C ALA A 39 2.93 -7.42 4.54
N ILE A 40 2.31 -7.55 3.37
CA ILE A 40 2.46 -6.67 2.21
C ILE A 40 1.14 -6.03 1.85
N TYR A 41 1.19 -4.94 1.09
CA TYR A 41 -0.02 -4.30 0.57
C TYR A 41 0.18 -3.73 -0.84
N GLU A 42 -0.94 -3.52 -1.54
CA GLU A 42 -1.02 -2.84 -2.82
C GLU A 42 -2.16 -1.82 -2.84
N VAL A 43 -2.02 -0.80 -3.69
CA VAL A 43 -3.06 0.21 -3.93
C VAL A 43 -3.18 0.42 -5.43
N PHE A 44 -4.32 0.05 -5.99
CA PHE A 44 -4.62 0.17 -7.40
C PHE A 44 -5.50 1.40 -7.63
N ALA A 45 -5.16 2.21 -8.64
CA ALA A 45 -6.08 3.23 -9.13
C ALA A 45 -7.21 2.56 -9.94
N VAL A 46 -8.44 3.03 -9.73
CA VAL A 46 -9.63 2.60 -10.47
C VAL A 46 -10.15 3.80 -11.26
N ARG A 47 -10.18 3.68 -12.59
CA ARG A 47 -10.75 4.70 -13.50
C ARG A 47 -11.69 4.03 -14.48
N ALA A 48 -12.85 4.62 -14.73
CA ALA A 48 -13.89 4.05 -15.58
C ALA A 48 -14.21 2.59 -15.24
N GLY A 49 -14.17 2.23 -13.95
CA GLY A 49 -14.40 0.87 -13.45
C GLY A 49 -13.29 -0.15 -13.74
N ARG A 50 -12.13 0.29 -14.26
CA ARG A 50 -10.98 -0.57 -14.55
C ARG A 50 -9.81 -0.25 -13.62
N LEU A 51 -9.13 -1.30 -13.17
CA LEU A 51 -7.87 -1.20 -12.45
C LEU A 51 -6.78 -0.73 -13.43
N ARG A 52 -5.98 0.25 -13.02
CA ARG A 52 -4.81 0.71 -13.78
C ARG A 52 -3.58 -0.09 -13.39
N ASP A 53 -2.78 -0.39 -14.40
CA ASP A 53 -1.49 -1.07 -14.27
C ASP A 53 -1.59 -2.35 -13.41
N GLU A 54 -2.69 -3.09 -13.64
CA GLU A 54 -3.11 -4.22 -12.80
C GLU A 54 -2.04 -5.31 -12.77
N GLU A 55 -1.42 -5.61 -13.92
CA GLU A 55 -0.40 -6.66 -13.98
C GLU A 55 0.86 -6.23 -13.23
N GLU A 56 1.31 -5.00 -13.40
CA GLU A 56 2.51 -4.45 -12.77
C GLU A 56 2.38 -4.41 -11.24
N HIS A 57 1.21 -4.03 -10.74
CA HIS A 57 0.89 -4.11 -9.32
C HIS A 57 0.86 -5.56 -8.80
N LEU A 58 0.30 -6.51 -9.57
CA LEU A 58 0.27 -7.92 -9.18
C LEU A 58 1.66 -8.59 -9.23
N ASP A 59 2.50 -8.19 -10.20
CA ASP A 59 3.89 -8.63 -10.28
C ASP A 59 4.69 -8.14 -9.07
N ARG A 60 4.51 -6.87 -8.66
CA ARG A 60 5.14 -6.33 -7.45
C ARG A 60 4.61 -7.00 -6.17
N MET A 61 3.31 -7.30 -6.11
CA MET A 61 2.71 -8.06 -5.01
C MET A 61 3.37 -9.44 -4.88
N GLU A 62 3.44 -10.21 -5.97
CA GLU A 62 4.03 -11.55 -5.99
C GLU A 62 5.53 -11.53 -5.66
N ARG A 63 6.26 -10.51 -6.15
CA ARG A 63 7.65 -10.27 -5.71
C ARG A 63 7.71 -10.04 -4.19
N SER A 64 6.91 -9.12 -3.65
CA SER A 64 6.96 -8.76 -2.23
C SER A 64 6.60 -9.95 -1.33
N LEU A 65 5.63 -10.77 -1.75
CA LEU A 65 5.28 -12.02 -1.07
C LEU A 65 6.44 -13.01 -1.06
N ARG A 66 7.12 -13.19 -2.21
CA ARG A 66 8.29 -14.07 -2.32
C ARG A 66 9.45 -13.60 -1.43
N GLU A 67 9.75 -12.31 -1.41
CA GLU A 67 10.82 -11.74 -0.56
C GLU A 67 10.58 -11.97 0.95
N LEU A 68 9.31 -12.11 1.36
CA LEU A 68 8.94 -12.44 2.73
C LEU A 68 8.61 -13.93 2.94
N ALA A 69 8.77 -14.78 1.93
CA ALA A 69 8.33 -16.19 1.97
C ALA A 69 6.87 -16.36 2.44
N ILE A 70 5.97 -15.47 2.00
CA ILE A 70 4.51 -15.58 2.22
C ILE A 70 3.89 -16.20 0.97
N ALA A 71 3.02 -17.20 1.16
CA ALA A 71 2.32 -17.83 0.04
C ALA A 71 1.36 -16.86 -0.65
N MET A 72 1.05 -17.12 -1.93
CA MET A 72 -0.10 -16.49 -2.55
C MET A 72 -1.39 -16.92 -1.82
N PRO A 73 -2.29 -15.98 -1.46
CA PRO A 73 -3.53 -16.32 -0.76
C PRO A 73 -4.54 -17.07 -1.64
N MET A 74 -4.39 -16.96 -2.96
CA MET A 74 -5.14 -17.67 -4.00
C MET A 74 -4.45 -17.50 -5.35
N GLY A 75 -4.90 -18.22 -6.39
CA GLY A 75 -4.39 -18.02 -7.75
C GLY A 75 -4.72 -16.63 -8.29
N ARG A 76 -3.82 -16.07 -9.11
CA ARG A 76 -3.93 -14.72 -9.70
C ARG A 76 -5.27 -14.49 -10.41
N ALA A 77 -5.74 -15.45 -11.19
CA ALA A 77 -7.04 -15.36 -11.87
C ALA A 77 -8.22 -15.23 -10.89
N ALA A 78 -8.21 -16.00 -9.79
CA ALA A 78 -9.23 -15.90 -8.76
C ALA A 78 -9.16 -14.55 -8.03
N LEU A 79 -7.95 -14.06 -7.73
CA LEU A 79 -7.75 -12.75 -7.11
C LEU A 79 -8.33 -11.62 -7.95
N LYS A 80 -8.09 -11.64 -9.26
CA LYS A 80 -8.64 -10.68 -10.23
C LYS A 80 -10.17 -10.66 -10.25
N LEU A 81 -10.81 -11.82 -10.13
CA LEU A 81 -12.28 -11.92 -9.99
C LEU A 81 -12.73 -11.32 -8.65
N VAL A 82 -12.01 -11.63 -7.57
CA VAL A 82 -12.32 -11.12 -6.23
C VAL A 82 -12.30 -9.60 -6.18
N MET A 83 -11.25 -8.98 -6.76
CA MET A 83 -11.07 -7.54 -6.86
C MET A 83 -12.21 -6.87 -7.64
N ARG A 84 -12.55 -7.38 -8.83
CA ARG A 84 -13.63 -6.83 -9.67
C ARG A 84 -14.99 -6.92 -8.99
N GLU A 85 -15.29 -8.04 -8.34
CA GLU A 85 -16.54 -8.22 -7.60
C GLU A 85 -16.63 -7.27 -6.40
N LEU A 86 -15.52 -7.00 -5.71
CA LEU A 86 -15.49 -6.01 -4.63
C LEU A 86 -15.79 -4.59 -5.15
N LEU A 87 -15.21 -4.21 -6.29
CA LEU A 87 -15.49 -2.92 -6.95
C LEU A 87 -16.97 -2.81 -7.31
N ARG A 88 -17.55 -3.86 -7.89
CA ARG A 88 -18.97 -3.93 -8.27
C ARG A 88 -19.88 -3.77 -7.04
N ARG A 89 -19.64 -4.52 -5.97
CA ARG A 89 -20.42 -4.45 -4.72
C ARG A 89 -20.37 -3.07 -4.07
N ASN A 90 -19.22 -2.39 -4.16
CA ASN A 90 -19.07 -1.05 -3.63
C ASN A 90 -19.59 0.04 -4.59
N GLY A 91 -19.73 -0.25 -5.89
CA GLY A 91 -20.12 0.72 -6.91
C GLY A 91 -18.99 1.70 -7.27
N VAL A 92 -17.73 1.28 -7.11
CA VAL A 92 -16.55 2.14 -7.33
C VAL A 92 -16.17 2.11 -8.80
N LYS A 93 -16.36 3.25 -9.48
CA LYS A 93 -15.92 3.47 -10.88
C LYS A 93 -14.70 4.39 -10.98
N GLU A 94 -14.59 5.34 -10.06
CA GLU A 94 -13.44 6.23 -9.88
C GLU A 94 -13.00 6.08 -8.42
N GLY A 95 -11.83 5.50 -8.18
CA GLY A 95 -11.46 5.16 -6.81
C GLY A 95 -10.09 4.53 -6.64
N LEU A 96 -9.91 3.95 -5.45
CA LEU A 96 -8.76 3.16 -5.09
C LEU A 96 -9.24 1.79 -4.58
N LEU A 97 -8.58 0.73 -5.02
CA LEU A 97 -8.67 -0.59 -4.40
C LEU A 97 -7.41 -0.81 -3.57
N TYR A 98 -7.59 -1.10 -2.29
CA TYR A 98 -6.52 -1.52 -1.40
C TYR A 98 -6.55 -3.03 -1.25
N LEU A 99 -5.39 -3.66 -1.29
CA LEU A 99 -5.19 -5.08 -1.07
C LEU A 99 -4.08 -5.25 -0.03
N GLN A 100 -4.24 -6.16 0.92
CA GLN A 100 -3.20 -6.54 1.87
C GLN A 100 -3.21 -8.04 2.05
N VAL A 101 -2.00 -8.62 2.13
CA VAL A 101 -1.79 -10.02 2.47
C VAL A 101 -0.86 -10.09 3.66
N THR A 102 -1.28 -10.83 4.69
CA THR A 102 -0.46 -11.09 5.87
C THR A 102 0.00 -12.55 5.86
N ARG A 103 1.02 -12.88 6.65
CA ARG A 103 1.39 -14.29 6.88
C ARG A 103 0.25 -15.11 7.51
N GLY A 104 -0.78 -14.47 8.06
CA GLY A 104 -1.90 -15.14 8.71
C GLY A 104 -1.75 -15.25 10.22
N ALA A 105 -2.71 -15.93 10.83
CA ALA A 105 -2.81 -16.06 12.27
C ALA A 105 -2.08 -17.29 12.81
N THR A 106 -1.20 -17.09 13.78
CA THR A 106 -0.54 -18.14 14.57
C THR A 106 -0.32 -17.64 15.98
N LYS A 107 -0.01 -18.55 16.92
CA LYS A 107 0.53 -18.17 18.23
C LYS A 107 1.64 -17.12 18.04
N ARG A 108 1.59 -16.05 18.83
CA ARG A 108 2.56 -14.95 18.74
C ARG A 108 3.98 -15.45 19.01
N ASP A 109 4.83 -15.31 18.00
CA ASP A 109 6.28 -15.52 18.09
C ASP A 109 6.99 -14.77 16.93
N HIS A 110 8.29 -14.53 17.04
CA HIS A 110 9.05 -13.81 16.00
C HIS A 110 9.45 -14.67 14.79
N PRO A 111 9.95 -15.91 14.97
CA PRO A 111 10.36 -16.75 13.84
C PRO A 111 9.21 -16.97 12.85
N ILE A 112 9.58 -17.17 11.58
CA ILE A 112 8.64 -17.66 10.58
C ILE A 112 8.24 -19.10 10.98
N PRO A 113 6.95 -19.44 11.06
CA PRO A 113 6.53 -20.79 11.40
C PRO A 113 7.04 -21.82 10.38
N ASP A 114 7.53 -22.97 10.86
CA ASP A 114 8.01 -24.06 10.00
C ASP A 114 6.90 -24.63 9.09
N ARG A 115 5.66 -24.63 9.61
CA ARG A 115 4.48 -24.99 8.84
C ARG A 115 3.95 -23.78 8.12
N GLN A 116 3.69 -23.93 6.82
CA GLN A 116 3.08 -22.88 6.03
C GLN A 116 1.71 -22.50 6.60
N THR A 117 1.57 -21.23 6.94
CA THR A 117 0.33 -20.64 7.42
C THR A 117 -0.59 -20.32 6.26
N ARG A 118 -1.90 -20.26 6.52
CA ARG A 118 -2.87 -19.72 5.55
C ARG A 118 -2.76 -18.19 5.57
N PRO A 119 -2.33 -17.54 4.47
CA PRO A 119 -2.25 -16.07 4.44
C PRO A 119 -3.62 -15.44 4.61
N THR A 120 -3.70 -14.35 5.37
CA THR A 120 -4.92 -13.54 5.47
C THR A 120 -4.97 -12.60 4.27
N LEU A 121 -6.11 -12.53 3.59
CA LEU A 121 -6.33 -11.62 2.46
C LEU A 121 -7.39 -10.57 2.80
N ILE A 122 -7.02 -9.30 2.71
CA ILE A 122 -7.89 -8.16 3.03
C ILE A 122 -7.97 -7.25 1.80
N LEU A 123 -9.19 -6.95 1.34
CA LEU A 123 -9.40 -5.93 0.31
C LEU A 123 -10.47 -4.92 0.74
N THR A 124 -10.23 -3.65 0.41
CA THR A 124 -11.22 -2.57 0.50
C THR A 124 -11.24 -1.75 -0.78
N ALA A 125 -12.34 -1.05 -1.05
CA ALA A 125 -12.46 -0.23 -2.24
C ALA A 125 -13.31 1.01 -1.99
N ARG A 126 -12.73 2.18 -2.27
CA ARG A 126 -13.35 3.47 -1.96
C ARG A 126 -13.31 4.45 -3.14
N PRO A 127 -14.28 5.36 -3.25
CA PRO A 127 -14.20 6.47 -4.19
C PRO A 127 -12.96 7.34 -3.93
N TYR A 128 -12.42 7.94 -5.00
CA TYR A 128 -11.29 8.86 -4.93
C TYR A 128 -11.47 9.97 -5.95
N GLY A 129 -11.34 11.23 -5.49
CA GLY A 129 -11.51 12.41 -6.34
C GLY A 129 -10.24 12.73 -7.13
N PHE A 130 -10.09 12.09 -8.29
CA PHE A 130 -8.94 12.34 -9.18
C PHE A 130 -8.84 13.78 -9.66
N GLU A 131 -9.97 14.45 -9.92
CA GLU A 131 -9.99 15.86 -10.33
C GLU A 131 -9.31 16.78 -9.31
N GLY A 132 -9.53 16.54 -8.01
CA GLY A 132 -8.85 17.28 -6.95
C GLY A 132 -7.36 16.97 -6.87
N ALA A 133 -6.94 15.76 -7.25
CA ALA A 133 -5.53 15.41 -7.37
C ALA A 133 -4.88 16.10 -8.58
N GLU A 134 -5.57 16.13 -9.73
CA GLU A 134 -5.13 16.80 -10.95
C GLU A 134 -4.97 18.31 -10.75
N ARG A 135 -5.93 18.97 -10.08
CA ARG A 135 -5.80 20.40 -9.72
C ARG A 135 -4.59 20.67 -8.82
N ARG A 136 -4.32 19.81 -7.84
CA ARG A 136 -3.12 19.94 -7.00
C ARG A 136 -1.84 19.72 -7.78
N ALA A 137 -1.82 18.77 -8.71
CA ALA A 137 -0.67 18.51 -9.56
C ALA A 137 -0.35 19.72 -10.44
N ALA A 138 -1.37 20.35 -11.04
CA ALA A 138 -1.22 21.56 -11.85
C ALA A 138 -0.71 22.78 -11.05
N ALA A 139 -1.18 22.95 -9.80
CA ALA A 139 -0.74 24.04 -8.94
C ALA A 139 0.65 23.82 -8.31
N GLY A 140 1.12 22.58 -8.28
CA GLY A 140 2.30 22.19 -7.51
C GLY A 140 2.01 22.04 -6.02
N VAL A 141 2.98 21.47 -5.30
CA VAL A 141 2.89 21.24 -3.86
C VAL A 141 4.22 21.52 -3.18
N ALA A 142 4.19 21.97 -1.93
CA ALA A 142 5.38 22.08 -1.10
C ALA A 142 5.87 20.69 -0.65
N VAL A 143 7.19 20.51 -0.65
CA VAL A 143 7.88 19.30 -0.19
C VAL A 143 8.98 19.72 0.79
N VAL A 144 9.14 18.96 1.88
CA VAL A 144 10.25 19.13 2.82
C VAL A 144 11.16 17.91 2.78
N THR A 145 12.43 18.08 3.13
CA THR A 145 13.36 16.96 3.29
C THR A 145 13.43 16.49 4.73
N ARG A 146 13.56 15.17 4.95
CA ARG A 146 13.73 14.55 6.26
C ARG A 146 14.73 13.39 6.20
N PRO A 147 15.42 13.08 7.31
CA PRO A 147 16.25 11.87 7.36
C PRO A 147 15.43 10.61 7.08
N ASP A 148 15.99 9.68 6.31
CA ASP A 148 15.39 8.36 6.09
C ASP A 148 15.66 7.47 7.31
N LEU A 149 14.62 7.26 8.13
CA LEU A 149 14.66 6.42 9.34
C LEU A 149 14.06 5.03 9.09
N ARG A 150 13.78 4.67 7.84
CA ARG A 150 13.17 3.39 7.48
C ARG A 150 14.21 2.26 7.51
N TRP A 151 13.71 1.03 7.44
CA TRP A 151 14.53 -0.17 7.34
C TRP A 151 15.26 -0.28 5.98
N GLY A 152 16.20 -1.23 5.87
CA GLY A 152 17.02 -1.43 4.68
C GLY A 152 16.40 -2.26 3.55
N ARG A 153 15.06 -2.49 3.55
CA ARG A 153 14.34 -3.32 2.57
C ARG A 153 13.10 -2.60 2.01
N CYS A 154 13.24 -1.31 1.69
CA CYS A 154 12.18 -0.47 1.12
C CYS A 154 11.72 -0.95 -0.27
N ASP A 155 12.45 -1.85 -0.91
CA ASP A 155 12.04 -2.54 -2.12
C ASP A 155 10.82 -3.46 -1.92
N ILE A 156 10.50 -3.86 -0.69
CA ILE A 156 9.33 -4.68 -0.35
C ILE A 156 8.20 -3.76 0.10
N LYS A 157 7.03 -3.88 -0.52
CA LYS A 157 5.85 -3.05 -0.18
C LYS A 157 5.13 -3.56 1.08
N THR A 158 5.77 -3.45 2.24
CA THR A 158 5.26 -3.96 3.52
C THR A 158 4.32 -2.98 4.23
N THR A 159 3.63 -3.46 5.25
CA THR A 159 2.83 -2.60 6.15
C THR A 159 3.64 -2.01 7.30
N GLN A 160 4.98 -2.11 7.30
CA GLN A 160 5.86 -1.51 8.31
C GLN A 160 6.06 0.00 8.09
N LEU A 161 4.94 0.73 8.08
CA LEU A 161 4.84 2.11 7.59
C LEU A 161 4.95 3.17 8.69
N LEU A 162 5.41 2.81 9.90
CA LEU A 162 5.47 3.77 11.01
C LEU A 162 6.40 4.95 10.69
N ALA A 163 7.60 4.69 10.18
CA ALA A 163 8.54 5.74 9.79
C ALA A 163 7.96 6.62 8.65
N ASN A 164 7.30 6.01 7.66
CA ASN A 164 6.59 6.73 6.59
C ASN A 164 5.51 7.66 7.16
N LEU A 165 4.69 7.14 8.06
CA LEU A 165 3.61 7.90 8.72
C LEU A 165 4.16 9.09 9.51
N LEU A 166 5.25 8.90 10.26
CA LEU A 166 5.88 9.97 11.03
C LEU A 166 6.41 11.07 10.12
N ALA A 167 7.12 10.70 9.05
CA ALA A 167 7.64 11.66 8.07
C ALA A 167 6.52 12.44 7.36
N LYS A 168 5.46 11.75 6.92
CA LYS A 168 4.28 12.38 6.30
C LYS A 168 3.59 13.35 7.25
N THR A 169 3.44 12.94 8.52
CA THR A 169 2.79 13.76 9.56
C THR A 169 3.59 15.02 9.82
N ASP A 170 4.91 14.91 9.93
CA ASP A 170 5.78 16.06 10.15
C ASP A 170 5.74 17.04 8.98
N ALA A 171 5.82 16.55 7.73
CA ALA A 171 5.65 17.38 6.55
C ALA A 171 4.32 18.15 6.57
N ARG A 172 3.22 17.47 6.90
CA ARG A 172 1.89 18.09 6.96
C ARG A 172 1.79 19.16 8.06
N ARG A 173 2.41 18.94 9.22
CA ARG A 173 2.49 19.95 10.30
C ARG A 173 3.31 21.16 9.88
N GLY A 174 4.34 20.96 9.05
CA GLY A 174 5.14 22.03 8.44
C GLY A 174 4.50 22.68 7.20
N GLY A 175 3.24 22.38 6.87
CA GLY A 175 2.55 22.95 5.70
C GLY A 175 2.91 22.34 4.35
N ALA A 176 3.73 21.27 4.33
CA ALA A 176 4.10 20.55 3.13
C ALA A 176 3.15 19.40 2.81
N TYR A 177 3.07 19.02 1.54
CA TYR A 177 2.28 17.90 1.08
C TYR A 177 3.00 16.56 1.28
N GLU A 178 4.32 16.53 1.08
CA GLU A 178 5.13 15.32 1.13
C GLU A 178 6.46 15.58 1.83
N ALA A 179 7.01 14.53 2.44
CA ALA A 179 8.40 14.48 2.89
C ALA A 179 9.22 13.69 1.87
N TRP A 180 10.25 14.29 1.29
CA TRP A 180 11.32 13.55 0.62
C TRP A 180 12.33 13.09 1.65
N LEU A 181 12.67 11.81 1.61
CA LEU A 181 13.56 11.17 2.55
C LEU A 181 14.99 11.21 2.01
N VAL A 182 15.94 11.42 2.92
CA VAL A 182 17.36 11.60 2.60
C VAL A 182 18.17 10.60 3.40
N ASP A 183 18.98 9.80 2.71
CA ASP A 183 19.86 8.82 3.34
C ASP A 183 21.06 9.47 4.06
N ARG A 184 21.88 8.64 4.71
CA ARG A 184 23.06 9.10 5.46
C ARG A 184 24.17 9.68 4.57
N GLU A 185 24.14 9.38 3.29
CA GLU A 185 25.10 9.88 2.29
C GLU A 185 24.63 11.22 1.69
N GLY A 186 23.45 11.70 2.10
CA GLY A 186 22.89 12.98 1.65
C GLY A 186 22.09 12.88 0.36
N PHE A 187 21.78 11.68 -0.12
CA PHE A 187 20.97 11.50 -1.32
C PHE A 187 19.50 11.33 -1.01
N VAL A 188 18.65 11.87 -1.88
CA VAL A 188 17.21 11.59 -1.86
C VAL A 188 16.99 10.12 -2.20
N THR A 189 16.28 9.41 -1.33
CA THR A 189 15.79 8.05 -1.61
C THR A 189 14.45 8.14 -2.34
N GLU A 190 13.36 8.35 -1.60
CA GLU A 190 12.01 8.54 -2.13
C GLU A 190 11.16 9.40 -1.18
N GLY A 191 9.92 9.67 -1.54
CA GLY A 191 8.96 10.32 -0.65
C GLY A 191 8.42 9.36 0.41
N SER A 192 7.81 9.89 1.48
CA SER A 192 7.22 9.04 2.52
C SER A 192 6.13 8.09 2.00
N SER A 193 5.51 8.41 0.86
CA SER A 193 4.49 7.58 0.21
C SER A 193 4.51 7.66 -1.33
N THR A 194 5.62 8.15 -1.92
CA THR A 194 5.74 8.49 -3.34
C THR A 194 7.18 8.31 -3.82
N THR A 195 7.42 8.19 -5.13
CA THR A 195 8.77 8.22 -5.72
C THR A 195 9.22 9.65 -6.02
N ALA A 196 10.51 9.95 -5.91
CA ALA A 196 11.07 11.27 -6.22
C ALA A 196 11.67 11.33 -7.64
N TRP A 197 11.34 12.38 -8.38
CA TRP A 197 11.85 12.65 -9.72
C TRP A 197 12.19 14.14 -9.82
N ILE A 198 13.35 14.45 -10.38
CA ILE A 198 13.86 15.81 -10.56
C ILE A 198 14.11 16.02 -12.05
N VAL A 199 13.73 17.18 -12.58
CA VAL A 199 14.20 17.66 -13.89
C VAL A 199 15.32 18.65 -13.61
N ASP A 200 16.54 18.34 -14.05
CA ASP A 200 17.69 19.21 -13.82
C ASP A 200 17.70 20.42 -14.77
N LYS A 201 18.69 21.31 -14.58
CA LYS A 201 18.85 22.53 -15.39
C LYS A 201 19.10 22.27 -16.89
N ASP A 202 19.57 21.08 -17.24
CA ASP A 202 19.84 20.66 -18.62
C ASP A 202 18.64 19.90 -19.22
N GLY A 203 17.52 19.80 -18.48
CA GLY A 203 16.32 19.09 -18.89
C GLY A 203 16.39 17.57 -18.72
N ARG A 204 17.39 17.04 -18.00
CA ARG A 204 17.51 15.59 -17.75
C ARG A 204 16.62 15.17 -16.59
N ILE A 205 16.05 13.98 -16.72
CA ILE A 205 15.30 13.34 -15.63
C ILE A 205 16.29 12.63 -14.71
N VAL A 206 16.24 12.97 -13.43
CA VAL A 206 17.05 12.39 -12.37
C VAL A 206 16.13 11.73 -11.35
N THR A 207 16.36 10.44 -11.11
CA THR A 207 15.69 9.67 -10.05
C THR A 207 16.67 8.68 -9.44
N ARG A 208 16.36 8.18 -8.25
CA ARG A 208 17.21 7.23 -7.54
C ARG A 208 17.17 5.87 -8.25
N THR A 209 18.33 5.25 -8.44
CA THR A 209 18.44 3.92 -9.03
C THR A 209 17.70 2.88 -8.18
N LEU A 210 17.00 1.95 -8.86
CA LEU A 210 16.33 0.83 -8.20
C LEU A 210 17.32 0.01 -7.36
N SER A 211 17.00 -0.12 -6.08
CA SER A 211 17.78 -0.82 -5.07
C SER A 211 16.88 -1.07 -3.85
N ASN A 212 17.42 -1.62 -2.77
CA ASN A 212 16.66 -1.82 -1.53
C ASN A 212 16.31 -0.51 -0.79
N ALA A 213 16.83 0.64 -1.25
CA ALA A 213 16.60 1.95 -0.62
C ALA A 213 15.25 2.59 -1.01
N ILE A 214 14.63 2.13 -2.10
CA ILE A 214 13.38 2.71 -2.63
C ILE A 214 12.42 1.62 -3.07
N LEU A 215 11.13 1.94 -3.12
CA LEU A 215 10.14 1.07 -3.71
C LEU A 215 10.13 1.28 -5.25
N PRO A 216 10.20 0.21 -6.07
CA PRO A 216 9.90 0.32 -7.50
C PRO A 216 8.41 0.67 -7.67
N GLY A 217 8.14 1.96 -7.85
CA GLY A 217 6.82 2.49 -8.20
C GLY A 217 6.32 1.85 -9.51
N VAL A 218 4.99 1.64 -9.58
CA VAL A 218 4.31 1.25 -10.84
C VAL A 218 3.97 2.53 -11.58
#